data_AF-A0AAV4CKA4-F1
#
_entry.id   AF-A0AAV4CKA4-F1
#
_cell.length_a   1.000
_cell.length_b   1.000
_cell.length_c   1.000
_cell.angle_alpha   90.00
_cell.angle_beta   90.00
_cell.angle_gamma   90.00
#
_symmetry.space_group_name_H-M   'P 1'
#
loop_
_entity.id
_entity.type
_entity.pdbx_description
1 polymer ?
#
loop_
_entity_poly.entity_id
_entity_poly.type
_entity_poly.pdbx_seq_one_letter_code
_entity_poly.pdbx_strand_id
1 'polypeptide(L)'
;MRTQAYNMATNYKPGEDNPADYMSKHPNKSTKPSSREQKIAEYVNNLAYNSTPKAMILENIESETLKDRTLQAGIAAMKTGNWTQTSNFHSLEKHTHYTLNRCVHELSITETGLILKERRIVLPFSLQDKAVQIAHSGHQGKTKTLSMLREKVWFKNMHTAVEQAVKNCLACQVATPTTTREPLQMSDLPQEPWSKLSADFGHLPDGTYLLVVTAEYSHFVVVDTIKSTSARAVIPRFDKSLLNLEFQMN
;
A
#
# COMPACT_ATOMS: atom_id res chain seq x y z
N MET A 1 -21.98 0.60 15.85
CA MET A 1 -21.40 -0.64 16.43
C MET A 1 -22.56 -1.39 17.09
N ARG A 2 -23.05 -2.49 16.50
CA ARG A 2 -24.14 -3.28 17.10
C ARG A 2 -23.51 -4.40 17.92
N THR A 3 -23.52 -4.24 19.23
CA THR A 3 -23.17 -5.27 20.23
C THR A 3 -24.19 -6.41 20.17
N GLN A 4 -23.73 -7.64 20.40
CA GLN A 4 -24.59 -8.84 20.39
C GLN A 4 -25.73 -8.71 21.42
N ALA A 5 -26.92 -9.24 21.06
CA ALA A 5 -28.13 -9.19 21.88
C ALA A 5 -28.11 -10.26 22.98
N TYR A 6 -27.28 -10.07 24.01
CA TYR A 6 -27.33 -10.87 25.23
C TYR A 6 -27.77 -10.01 26.40
N ASN A 7 -28.81 -10.45 27.11
CA ASN A 7 -29.22 -9.88 28.37
C ASN A 7 -28.52 -10.67 29.48
N MET A 8 -27.47 -10.11 30.08
CA MET A 8 -26.68 -10.80 31.10
C MET A 8 -27.13 -10.41 32.50
N ALA A 9 -27.42 -11.42 33.33
CA ALA A 9 -27.60 -11.24 34.76
C ALA A 9 -26.36 -11.81 35.48
N THR A 10 -25.61 -10.94 36.17
CA THR A 10 -24.42 -11.31 36.94
C THR A 10 -24.80 -11.60 38.38
N ASN A 11 -24.55 -12.83 38.84
CA ASN A 11 -24.71 -13.24 40.24
C ASN A 11 -23.34 -13.54 40.84
N TYR A 12 -23.06 -12.97 42.02
CA TYR A 12 -21.84 -13.23 42.77
C TYR A 12 -21.89 -14.63 43.40
N LYS A 13 -20.78 -15.37 43.27
CA LYS A 13 -20.56 -16.62 44.00
C LYS A 13 -19.23 -16.57 44.77
N PRO A 14 -19.22 -16.87 46.09
CA PRO A 14 -18.00 -17.00 46.88
C PRO A 14 -17.05 -18.08 46.32
N GLY A 15 -15.74 -17.88 46.48
CA GLY A 15 -14.71 -18.76 45.91
C GLY A 15 -14.74 -20.22 46.40
N GLU A 16 -15.23 -20.46 47.61
CA GLU A 16 -15.39 -21.79 48.20
C GLU A 16 -16.40 -22.66 47.43
N ASP A 17 -17.46 -22.04 46.91
CA ASP A 17 -18.50 -22.66 46.07
C ASP A 17 -18.21 -22.51 44.55
N ASN A 18 -17.06 -21.97 44.19
CA ASN A 18 -16.63 -21.75 42.82
C ASN A 18 -15.32 -22.52 42.55
N PRO A 19 -15.38 -23.87 42.56
CA PRO A 19 -14.20 -24.68 42.27
C PRO A 19 -13.61 -24.21 40.93
N ALA A 20 -12.32 -23.88 40.94
CA ALA A 20 -11.61 -23.47 39.74
C ALA A 20 -11.89 -24.48 38.63
N ASP A 21 -12.35 -23.95 37.50
CA ASP A 21 -13.00 -24.68 36.41
C ASP A 21 -12.12 -25.79 35.84
N TYR A 22 -12.15 -26.94 36.51
CA TYR A 22 -11.53 -28.18 36.06
C TYR A 22 -12.22 -28.67 34.79
N MET A 23 -13.54 -28.48 34.68
CA MET A 23 -14.34 -29.02 33.59
C MET A 23 -14.11 -28.34 32.23
N SER A 24 -13.72 -27.06 32.18
CA SER A 24 -13.36 -26.40 30.90
C SER A 24 -11.95 -26.67 30.43
N LYS A 25 -11.06 -27.08 31.34
CA LYS A 25 -9.64 -27.36 31.05
C LYS A 25 -9.33 -28.86 31.00
N HIS A 26 -10.23 -29.71 31.48
CA HIS A 26 -10.02 -31.15 31.44
C HIS A 26 -10.21 -31.67 30.01
N PRO A 27 -9.23 -32.39 29.44
CA PRO A 27 -9.34 -32.97 28.11
C PRO A 27 -10.56 -33.89 28.05
N ASN A 28 -11.51 -33.56 27.17
CA ASN A 28 -12.69 -34.38 26.97
C ASN A 28 -12.33 -35.56 26.06
N LYS A 29 -12.62 -36.79 26.48
CA LYS A 29 -12.35 -38.01 25.70
C LYS A 29 -13.40 -38.27 24.61
N SER A 30 -14.44 -37.45 24.54
CA SER A 30 -15.49 -37.54 23.52
C SER A 30 -14.94 -37.20 22.13
N THR A 31 -15.17 -38.10 21.17
CA THR A 31 -14.89 -37.89 19.74
C THR A 31 -16.03 -37.18 19.01
N LYS A 32 -17.19 -36.98 19.67
CA LYS A 32 -18.32 -36.26 19.08
C LYS A 32 -18.17 -34.76 19.32
N PRO A 33 -18.35 -33.93 18.27
CA PRO A 33 -18.26 -32.48 18.41
C PRO A 33 -19.38 -31.98 19.32
N SER A 34 -19.00 -31.23 20.34
CA SER A 34 -19.88 -30.50 21.21
C SER A 34 -20.64 -29.40 20.45
N SER A 35 -21.74 -28.92 21.02
CA SER A 35 -22.49 -27.77 20.46
C SER A 35 -21.60 -26.53 20.30
N ARG A 36 -20.59 -26.36 21.15
CA ARG A 36 -19.62 -25.25 21.04
C ARG A 36 -18.70 -25.44 19.83
N GLU A 37 -18.17 -26.63 19.61
CA GLU A 37 -17.30 -26.93 18.46
C GLU A 37 -18.06 -26.79 17.13
N GLN A 38 -19.33 -27.20 17.08
CA GLN A 38 -20.21 -26.99 15.93
C GLN A 38 -20.40 -25.49 15.62
N LYS A 39 -20.65 -24.66 16.63
CA LYS A 39 -20.76 -23.20 16.46
C LYS A 39 -19.45 -22.55 16.00
N ILE A 40 -18.31 -23.06 16.45
CA ILE A 40 -16.99 -22.59 15.98
C ILE A 40 -16.80 -22.95 14.51
N ALA A 41 -17.12 -24.18 14.11
CA ALA A 41 -17.03 -24.61 12.71
C ALA A 41 -17.96 -23.78 11.80
N GLU A 42 -19.21 -23.56 12.20
CA GLU A 42 -20.16 -22.70 11.49
C GLU A 42 -19.63 -21.26 11.34
N TYR A 43 -19.04 -20.70 12.39
CA TYR A 43 -18.43 -19.37 12.34
C TYR A 43 -17.24 -19.31 11.37
N VAL A 44 -16.37 -20.31 11.38
CA VAL A 44 -15.21 -20.42 10.47
C VAL A 44 -15.68 -20.54 9.01
N ASN A 45 -16.70 -21.36 8.73
CA ASN A 45 -17.29 -21.47 7.40
C ASN A 45 -17.92 -20.14 6.95
N ASN A 46 -18.62 -19.44 7.84
CA ASN A 46 -19.19 -18.12 7.55
C ASN A 46 -18.09 -17.09 7.22
N LEU A 47 -16.95 -17.13 7.92
CA LEU A 47 -15.80 -16.31 7.59
C LEU A 47 -15.26 -16.60 6.20
N ALA A 48 -15.11 -17.88 5.81
CA ALA A 48 -14.64 -18.25 4.48
C ALA A 48 -15.56 -17.69 3.37
N TYR A 49 -16.88 -17.83 3.53
CA TYR A 49 -17.85 -17.28 2.59
C TYR A 49 -17.71 -15.75 2.45
N ASN A 50 -17.65 -15.03 3.57
CA ASN A 50 -17.51 -13.56 3.57
C ASN A 50 -16.14 -13.05 3.09
N SER A 51 -15.12 -13.89 3.20
CA SER A 51 -13.73 -13.59 2.82
C SER A 51 -13.45 -13.93 1.35
N THR A 52 -14.34 -14.65 0.68
CA THR A 52 -14.21 -14.93 -0.75
C THR A 52 -14.29 -13.61 -1.54
N PRO A 53 -13.27 -13.25 -2.32
CA PRO A 53 -13.37 -12.08 -3.20
C PRO A 53 -14.55 -12.26 -4.14
N LYS A 54 -15.42 -11.26 -4.28
CA LYS A 54 -16.63 -11.34 -5.13
C LYS A 54 -16.35 -11.76 -6.59
N ALA A 55 -15.13 -11.51 -7.05
CA ALA A 55 -14.66 -11.85 -8.39
C ALA A 55 -14.04 -13.26 -8.49
N MET A 56 -14.10 -14.06 -7.42
CA MET A 56 -13.67 -15.45 -7.38
C MET A 56 -14.79 -16.34 -6.84
N ILE A 57 -14.84 -17.56 -7.34
CA ILE A 57 -15.81 -18.59 -6.94
C ILE A 57 -15.15 -19.43 -5.83
N LEU A 58 -15.83 -19.62 -4.71
CA LEU A 58 -15.29 -20.32 -3.54
C LEU A 58 -14.92 -21.78 -3.89
N GLU A 59 -15.77 -22.48 -4.63
CA GLU A 59 -15.54 -23.85 -5.09
C GLU A 59 -14.26 -23.97 -5.93
N ASN A 60 -13.94 -22.93 -6.72
CA ASN A 60 -12.71 -22.90 -7.48
C ASN A 60 -11.48 -22.79 -6.56
N ILE A 61 -11.55 -21.96 -5.50
CA ILE A 61 -10.48 -21.83 -4.51
C ILE A 61 -10.26 -23.14 -3.78
N GLU A 62 -11.34 -23.83 -3.40
CA GLU A 62 -11.28 -25.15 -2.76
C GLU A 62 -10.62 -26.18 -3.67
N SER A 63 -11.05 -26.25 -4.93
CA SER A 63 -10.49 -27.19 -5.91
C SER A 63 -9.00 -26.96 -6.18
N GLU A 64 -8.55 -25.70 -6.21
CA GLU A 64 -7.14 -25.34 -6.39
C GLU A 64 -6.32 -25.56 -5.11
N THR A 65 -6.93 -25.35 -3.94
CA THR A 65 -6.30 -25.64 -2.63
C THR A 65 -6.06 -27.14 -2.47
N LEU A 66 -6.94 -28.00 -2.99
CA LEU A 66 -6.74 -29.45 -3.01
C LEU A 66 -5.53 -29.88 -3.85
N LYS A 67 -5.23 -29.14 -4.92
CA LYS A 67 -4.07 -29.39 -5.79
C LYS A 67 -2.77 -28.79 -5.23
N ASP A 68 -2.87 -27.76 -4.38
CA ASP A 68 -1.71 -27.08 -3.82
C ASP A 68 -1.04 -27.95 -2.73
N ARG A 69 0.07 -28.57 -3.12
CA ARG A 69 0.88 -29.43 -2.26
C ARG A 69 1.33 -28.76 -0.96
N THR A 70 1.64 -27.46 -1.00
CA THR A 70 2.13 -26.73 0.17
C THR A 70 1.00 -26.47 1.15
N LEU A 71 -0.17 -26.06 0.66
CA LEU A 71 -1.33 -25.87 1.52
C LEU A 71 -1.84 -27.19 2.08
N GLN A 72 -1.85 -28.27 1.29
CA GLN A 72 -2.20 -29.61 1.78
C GLN A 72 -1.27 -30.08 2.91
N ALA A 73 0.04 -29.86 2.79
CA ALA A 73 0.95 -30.16 3.89
C ALA A 73 0.74 -29.26 5.11
N GLY A 74 0.40 -27.98 4.91
CA GLY A 74 0.00 -27.08 6.00
C GLY A 74 -1.24 -27.59 6.74
N ILE A 75 -2.28 -28.02 6.01
CA ILE A 75 -3.50 -28.61 6.58
C ILE A 75 -3.18 -29.88 7.37
N ALA A 76 -2.36 -30.77 6.80
CA ALA A 76 -1.94 -32.00 7.47
C ALA A 76 -1.13 -31.70 8.75
N ALA A 77 -0.21 -30.74 8.69
CA ALA A 77 0.61 -30.32 9.82
C ALA A 77 -0.22 -29.68 10.93
N MET A 78 -1.23 -28.87 10.59
CA MET A 78 -2.18 -28.30 11.55
C MET A 78 -3.02 -29.37 12.26
N LYS A 79 -3.43 -30.43 11.55
CA LYS A 79 -4.20 -31.54 12.13
C LYS A 79 -3.36 -32.47 13.00
N THR A 80 -2.10 -32.71 12.61
CA THR A 80 -1.21 -33.68 13.28
C THR A 80 -0.28 -33.04 14.30
N GLY A 81 -0.13 -31.72 14.29
CA GLY A 81 0.87 -30.99 15.07
C GLY A 81 2.30 -31.11 14.53
N ASN A 82 2.53 -31.88 13.46
CA ASN A 82 3.86 -32.13 12.93
C ASN A 82 4.18 -31.25 11.71
N TRP A 83 5.00 -30.22 11.93
CA TRP A 83 5.44 -29.28 10.88
C TRP A 83 6.79 -29.63 10.24
N THR A 84 7.43 -30.71 10.67
CA THR A 84 8.82 -31.06 10.27
C THR A 84 8.92 -31.76 8.91
N GLN A 85 7.81 -32.29 8.40
CA GLN A 85 7.78 -33.04 7.15
C GLN A 85 7.87 -32.12 5.92
N THR A 86 9.09 -31.72 5.54
CA THR A 86 9.37 -30.83 4.39
C THR A 86 10.45 -31.36 3.44
N SER A 87 10.87 -32.62 3.59
CA SER A 87 12.00 -33.20 2.85
C SER A 87 11.85 -33.07 1.33
N ASN A 88 10.64 -33.28 0.81
CA ASN A 88 10.35 -33.32 -0.63
C ASN A 88 9.91 -31.98 -1.24
N PHE A 89 10.04 -30.87 -0.51
CA PHE A 89 9.63 -29.54 -0.98
C PHE A 89 10.78 -28.78 -1.65
N HIS A 90 10.47 -28.06 -2.73
CA HIS A 90 11.35 -27.07 -3.34
C HIS A 90 11.51 -25.86 -2.42
N SER A 91 12.45 -24.95 -2.73
CA SER A 91 12.76 -23.83 -1.83
C SER A 91 11.52 -22.98 -1.55
N LEU A 92 10.74 -22.58 -2.57
CA LEU A 92 9.57 -21.71 -2.38
C LEU A 92 8.45 -22.39 -1.55
N GLU A 93 8.22 -23.68 -1.77
CA GLU A 93 7.28 -24.51 -1.01
C GLU A 93 7.72 -24.60 0.46
N LYS A 94 9.00 -24.88 0.73
CA LYS A 94 9.58 -24.89 2.09
C LYS A 94 9.38 -23.56 2.79
N HIS A 95 9.67 -22.45 2.10
CA HIS A 95 9.53 -21.12 2.64
C HIS A 95 8.07 -20.78 2.98
N THR A 96 7.12 -21.19 2.14
CA THR A 96 5.69 -20.94 2.38
C THR A 96 5.20 -21.79 3.55
N HIS A 97 5.54 -23.08 3.59
CA HIS A 97 5.24 -23.97 4.71
C HIS A 97 5.82 -23.46 6.04
N TYR A 98 7.06 -23.00 6.04
CA TYR A 98 7.69 -22.39 7.22
C TYR A 98 6.97 -21.11 7.67
N THR A 99 6.51 -20.28 6.73
CA THR A 99 5.72 -19.09 7.08
C THR A 99 4.38 -19.47 7.70
N LEU A 100 3.70 -20.49 7.19
CA LEU A 100 2.47 -21.01 7.80
C LEU A 100 2.73 -21.53 9.22
N ASN A 101 3.82 -22.27 9.44
CA ASN A 101 4.22 -22.74 10.77
C ASN A 101 4.41 -21.58 11.75
N ARG A 102 5.10 -20.50 11.32
CA ARG A 102 5.36 -19.32 12.16
C ARG A 102 4.09 -18.57 12.59
N CYS A 103 3.01 -18.67 11.83
CA CYS A 103 1.74 -18.03 12.18
C CYS A 103 0.64 -19.04 12.51
N VAL A 104 0.99 -20.28 12.90
CA VAL A 104 0.03 -21.36 13.16
C VAL A 104 -1.08 -20.98 14.15
N HIS A 105 -0.76 -20.18 15.17
CA HIS A 105 -1.72 -19.71 16.17
C HIS A 105 -2.79 -18.77 15.61
N GLU A 106 -2.57 -18.22 14.42
CA GLU A 106 -3.48 -17.35 13.70
C GLU A 106 -4.24 -18.09 12.59
N LEU A 107 -3.95 -19.39 12.40
CA LEU A 107 -4.54 -20.20 11.33
C LEU A 107 -5.74 -21.01 11.85
N SER A 108 -6.74 -21.17 10.98
CA SER A 108 -7.86 -22.08 11.17
C SER A 108 -8.16 -22.84 9.87
N ILE A 109 -8.82 -23.99 9.97
CA ILE A 109 -9.19 -24.82 8.81
C ILE A 109 -10.72 -24.85 8.71
N THR A 110 -11.25 -24.61 7.52
CA THR A 110 -12.68 -24.79 7.22
C THR A 110 -13.01 -26.26 7.04
N GLU A 111 -14.29 -26.62 7.13
CA GLU A 111 -14.74 -28.00 6.86
C GLU A 111 -14.43 -28.43 5.41
N THR A 112 -14.44 -27.47 4.48
CA THR A 112 -14.12 -27.67 3.07
C THR A 112 -12.61 -27.78 2.78
N GLY A 113 -11.75 -27.64 3.79
CA GLY A 113 -10.30 -27.82 3.65
C GLY A 113 -9.55 -26.57 3.19
N LEU A 114 -10.08 -25.37 3.45
CA LEU A 114 -9.36 -24.12 3.26
C LEU A 114 -8.62 -23.71 4.53
N ILE A 115 -7.46 -23.08 4.36
CA ILE A 115 -6.76 -22.42 5.46
C ILE A 115 -7.21 -20.97 5.52
N LEU A 116 -7.65 -20.51 6.68
CA LEU A 116 -7.87 -19.11 6.98
C LEU A 116 -6.75 -18.60 7.90
N LYS A 117 -6.14 -17.47 7.56
CA LYS A 117 -5.33 -16.68 8.49
C LYS A 117 -6.19 -15.56 9.04
N GLU A 118 -6.55 -15.65 10.32
CA GLU A 118 -7.55 -14.80 10.97
C GLU A 118 -8.89 -14.80 10.22
N ARG A 119 -9.14 -13.78 9.39
CA ARG A 119 -10.36 -13.59 8.58
C ARG A 119 -10.06 -13.58 7.09
N ARG A 120 -8.96 -14.19 6.65
CA ARG A 120 -8.48 -14.11 5.26
C ARG A 120 -8.19 -15.49 4.74
N ILE A 121 -8.64 -15.78 3.52
CA ILE A 121 -8.34 -17.06 2.88
C ILE A 121 -6.87 -17.08 2.46
N VAL A 122 -6.15 -18.13 2.85
CA VAL A 122 -4.81 -18.39 2.34
C VAL A 122 -4.94 -18.89 0.90
N LEU A 123 -4.50 -18.10 -0.08
CA LEU A 123 -4.69 -18.43 -1.49
C LEU A 123 -3.65 -19.47 -1.98
N PRO A 124 -4.09 -20.50 -2.73
CA PRO A 124 -3.19 -21.42 -3.42
C PRO A 124 -2.37 -20.68 -4.47
N PHE A 125 -1.16 -21.16 -4.73
CA PHE A 125 -0.19 -20.50 -5.61
C PHE A 125 -0.77 -20.17 -6.99
N SER A 126 -1.56 -21.08 -7.57
CA SER A 126 -2.19 -20.93 -8.89
C SER A 126 -3.15 -19.74 -8.98
N LEU A 127 -3.72 -19.28 -7.87
CA LEU A 127 -4.71 -18.19 -7.84
C LEU A 127 -4.14 -16.84 -7.41
N GLN A 128 -2.89 -16.79 -6.96
CA GLN A 128 -2.28 -15.58 -6.41
C GLN A 128 -2.17 -14.47 -7.47
N ASP A 129 -1.66 -14.78 -8.67
CA ASP A 129 -1.53 -13.78 -9.75
C ASP A 129 -2.91 -13.28 -10.19
N LYS A 130 -3.88 -14.18 -10.41
CA LYS A 130 -5.26 -13.82 -10.75
C LYS A 130 -5.88 -12.89 -9.71
N ALA A 131 -5.67 -13.14 -8.42
CA ALA A 131 -6.15 -12.26 -7.35
C ALA A 131 -5.52 -10.86 -7.43
N VAL A 132 -4.21 -10.79 -7.68
CA VAL A 132 -3.49 -9.52 -7.83
C VAL A 132 -4.01 -8.74 -9.03
N GLN A 133 -4.19 -9.39 -10.19
CA GLN A 133 -4.70 -8.73 -11.40
C GLN A 133 -6.12 -8.19 -11.21
N ILE A 134 -7.00 -9.00 -10.61
CA ILE A 134 -8.38 -8.56 -10.29
C ILE A 134 -8.34 -7.35 -9.35
N ALA A 135 -7.57 -7.44 -8.27
CA ALA A 135 -7.45 -6.35 -7.32
C ALA A 135 -6.88 -5.09 -7.98
N HIS A 136 -5.93 -5.22 -8.90
CA HIS A 136 -5.26 -4.13 -9.61
C HIS A 136 -6.06 -3.51 -10.77
N SER A 137 -7.13 -4.17 -11.24
CA SER A 137 -7.85 -3.80 -12.47
C SER A 137 -8.31 -2.33 -12.58
N GLY A 138 -8.51 -1.63 -11.47
CA GLY A 138 -8.86 -0.20 -11.45
C GLY A 138 -7.66 0.77 -11.49
N HIS A 139 -6.43 0.27 -11.67
CA HIS A 139 -5.17 1.05 -11.73
C HIS A 139 -4.92 1.99 -10.54
N GLN A 140 -5.55 1.74 -9.39
CA GLN A 140 -5.51 2.59 -8.18
C GLN A 140 -4.16 2.58 -7.41
N GLY A 141 -3.09 2.09 -8.03
CA GLY A 141 -1.76 1.99 -7.43
C GLY A 141 -1.60 0.90 -6.38
N LYS A 142 -0.38 0.80 -5.84
CA LYS A 142 0.08 -0.27 -4.95
C LYS A 142 -0.68 -0.34 -3.62
N THR A 143 -0.78 0.78 -2.91
CA THR A 143 -1.33 0.83 -1.55
C THR A 143 -2.79 0.36 -1.52
N LYS A 144 -3.61 0.84 -2.45
CA LYS A 144 -5.02 0.48 -2.50
C LYS A 144 -5.22 -0.96 -2.98
N THR A 145 -4.43 -1.43 -3.96
CA THR A 145 -4.41 -2.84 -4.39
C THR A 145 -4.09 -3.78 -3.23
N LEU A 146 -3.07 -3.47 -2.43
CA LEU A 146 -2.74 -4.23 -1.21
C LEU A 146 -3.85 -4.19 -0.18
N SER A 147 -4.49 -3.03 0.03
CA SER A 147 -5.61 -2.91 0.96
C SER A 147 -6.77 -3.82 0.58
N MET A 148 -7.10 -3.91 -0.72
CA MET A 148 -8.18 -4.77 -1.21
C MET A 148 -7.85 -6.26 -1.02
N LEU A 149 -6.62 -6.67 -1.34
CA LEU A 149 -6.19 -8.05 -1.12
C LEU A 149 -6.20 -8.42 0.37
N ARG A 150 -5.61 -7.56 1.22
CA ARG A 150 -5.54 -7.77 2.67
C ARG A 150 -6.90 -7.79 3.35
N GLU A 151 -7.96 -7.32 2.72
CA GLU A 151 -9.30 -7.44 3.31
C GLU A 151 -9.82 -8.89 3.27
N LYS A 152 -9.42 -9.66 2.26
CA LYS A 152 -10.08 -10.93 1.89
C LYS A 152 -9.14 -12.12 1.87
N VAL A 153 -7.91 -11.92 1.44
CA VAL A 153 -6.96 -12.99 1.14
C VAL A 153 -5.61 -12.76 1.79
N TRP A 154 -4.84 -13.82 1.90
CA TRP A 154 -3.46 -13.80 2.36
C TRP A 154 -2.63 -14.79 1.55
N PHE A 155 -1.39 -14.43 1.24
CA PHE A 155 -0.38 -15.34 0.73
C PHE A 155 1.01 -14.75 0.97
N LYS A 156 2.03 -15.61 0.94
CA LYS A 156 3.42 -15.20 1.14
C LYS A 156 3.86 -14.24 0.02
N ASN A 157 4.64 -13.22 0.38
CA ASN A 157 5.19 -12.24 -0.57
C ASN A 157 4.13 -11.44 -1.37
N MET A 158 2.90 -11.34 -0.88
CA MET A 158 1.83 -10.55 -1.51
C MET A 158 2.25 -9.11 -1.84
N HIS A 159 3.01 -8.47 -0.96
CA HIS A 159 3.52 -7.13 -1.22
C HIS A 159 4.36 -7.06 -2.49
N THR A 160 5.32 -7.97 -2.63
CA THR A 160 6.20 -8.06 -3.79
C THR A 160 5.43 -8.40 -5.06
N ALA A 161 4.44 -9.31 -4.99
CA ALA A 161 3.59 -9.64 -6.12
C ALA A 161 2.81 -8.41 -6.63
N VAL A 162 2.24 -7.62 -5.72
CA VAL A 162 1.54 -6.37 -6.08
C VAL A 162 2.51 -5.32 -6.63
N GLU A 163 3.69 -5.17 -6.03
CA GLU A 163 4.72 -4.26 -6.55
C GLU A 163 5.09 -4.60 -8.00
N GLN A 164 5.33 -5.88 -8.29
CA GLN A 164 5.67 -6.33 -9.64
C GLN A 164 4.52 -6.10 -10.62
N ALA A 165 3.28 -6.42 -10.24
CA ALA A 165 2.12 -6.20 -11.09
C ALA A 165 1.91 -4.70 -11.42
N VAL A 166 2.00 -3.82 -10.43
CA VAL A 166 1.86 -2.37 -10.63
C VAL A 166 3.04 -1.82 -11.43
N LYS A 167 4.27 -2.27 -11.13
CA LYS A 167 5.48 -1.84 -11.84
C LYS A 167 5.44 -2.24 -13.30
N ASN A 168 4.87 -3.39 -13.64
CA ASN A 168 4.79 -3.89 -15.02
C ASN A 168 3.52 -3.44 -15.76
N CYS A 169 2.64 -2.68 -15.11
CA CYS A 169 1.38 -2.22 -15.70
C CYS A 169 1.60 -0.96 -16.53
N LEU A 170 1.41 -1.07 -17.86
CA LEU A 170 1.61 0.04 -18.80
C LEU A 170 0.73 1.26 -18.46
N ALA A 171 -0.54 1.05 -18.14
CA ALA A 171 -1.45 2.14 -17.78
C ALA A 171 -0.97 2.91 -16.53
N CYS A 172 -0.47 2.19 -15.52
CA CYS A 172 0.09 2.82 -14.33
C CYS A 172 1.41 3.54 -14.61
N GLN A 173 2.28 2.98 -15.47
CA GLN A 173 3.53 3.62 -15.86
C GLN A 173 3.28 4.96 -16.57
N VAL A 174 2.34 4.99 -17.53
CA VAL A 174 2.01 6.21 -18.29
C VAL A 174 1.39 7.29 -17.40
N ALA A 175 0.56 6.89 -16.42
CA ALA A 175 -0.12 7.83 -15.55
C ALA A 175 0.73 8.35 -14.37
N THR A 176 1.90 7.77 -14.10
CA THR A 176 2.74 8.15 -12.96
C THR A 176 3.81 9.16 -13.38
N PRO A 177 3.73 10.44 -12.94
CA PRO A 177 4.74 11.43 -13.29
C PRO A 177 6.09 11.04 -12.69
N THR A 178 7.06 10.71 -13.54
CA THR A 178 8.44 10.47 -13.13
C THR A 178 9.20 11.79 -13.11
N THR A 179 8.81 12.70 -12.22
CA THR A 179 9.56 13.95 -12.05
C THR A 179 10.73 13.69 -11.11
N THR A 180 11.86 13.26 -11.66
CA THR A 180 13.16 13.49 -10.99
C THR A 180 13.48 14.96 -11.18
N ARG A 181 13.16 15.79 -10.18
CA ARG A 181 13.68 17.16 -10.17
C ARG A 181 15.19 17.04 -10.02
N GLU A 182 15.93 17.53 -11.01
CA GLU A 182 17.37 17.67 -10.86
C GLU A 182 17.66 18.55 -9.64
N PRO A 183 18.75 18.29 -8.89
CA PRO A 183 19.17 19.20 -7.83
C PRO A 183 19.34 20.61 -8.40
N LEU A 184 18.87 21.61 -7.65
CA LEU A 184 19.07 23.01 -8.02
C LEU A 184 20.58 23.27 -8.18
N GLN A 185 20.99 23.68 -9.38
CA GLN A 185 22.35 24.17 -9.64
C GLN A 185 22.35 25.67 -9.38
N MET A 186 23.13 26.12 -8.41
CA MET A 186 23.33 27.55 -8.18
C MET A 186 24.18 28.12 -9.32
N SER A 187 23.78 29.26 -9.87
CA SER A 187 24.61 30.00 -10.81
C SER A 187 25.79 30.66 -10.11
N ASP A 188 26.93 30.77 -10.79
CA ASP A 188 28.07 31.52 -10.29
C ASP A 188 27.72 32.98 -10.06
N LEU A 189 28.19 33.53 -8.93
CA LEU A 189 28.08 34.96 -8.65
C LEU A 189 29.03 35.72 -9.59
N PRO A 190 28.57 36.77 -10.29
CA PRO A 190 29.45 37.58 -11.12
C PRO A 190 30.56 38.25 -10.29
N GLN A 191 31.67 38.64 -10.92
CA GLN A 191 32.78 39.27 -10.20
C GLN A 191 32.62 40.79 -10.02
N GLU A 192 31.80 41.42 -10.86
CA GLU A 192 31.64 42.88 -10.88
C GLU A 192 30.14 43.26 -10.95
N PRO A 193 29.73 44.37 -10.31
CA PRO A 193 28.42 44.96 -10.54
C PRO A 193 28.13 45.14 -12.03
N TRP A 194 26.86 44.98 -12.42
CA TRP A 194 26.39 45.19 -13.81
C TRP A 194 26.99 44.27 -14.90
N SER A 195 27.92 43.37 -14.56
CA SER A 195 28.50 42.40 -15.51
C SER A 195 27.51 41.32 -15.98
N LYS A 196 26.51 41.01 -15.16
CA LYS A 196 25.43 40.08 -15.50
C LYS A 196 24.09 40.59 -15.00
N LEU A 197 23.11 40.59 -15.89
CA LEU A 197 21.76 41.10 -15.65
C LEU A 197 20.74 40.00 -15.89
N SER A 198 19.81 39.86 -14.96
CA SER A 198 18.60 39.08 -15.15
C SER A 198 17.45 40.04 -15.41
N ALA A 199 16.62 39.76 -16.40
CA ALA A 199 15.46 40.59 -16.71
C ALA A 199 14.22 39.74 -16.95
N ASP A 200 13.09 40.22 -16.45
CA ASP A 200 11.79 39.56 -16.61
C ASP A 200 10.65 40.57 -16.68
N PHE A 201 9.47 40.11 -17.09
CA PHE A 201 8.28 40.93 -17.27
C PHE A 201 7.18 40.57 -16.27
N GLY A 202 6.73 41.54 -15.49
CA GLY A 202 5.50 41.45 -14.71
C GLY A 202 4.30 42.01 -15.48
N HIS A 203 3.13 41.39 -15.42
CA HIS A 203 1.91 41.95 -16.02
C HIS A 203 1.20 42.91 -15.05
N LEU A 204 0.61 43.99 -15.57
CA LEU A 204 -0.24 44.90 -14.81
C LEU A 204 -1.71 44.82 -15.26
N PRO A 205 -2.69 45.13 -14.38
CA PRO A 205 -4.12 45.03 -14.69
C PRO A 205 -4.58 45.94 -15.84
N ASP A 206 -3.85 47.02 -16.13
CA ASP A 206 -4.15 47.98 -17.19
C ASP A 206 -3.64 47.52 -18.58
N GLY A 207 -3.09 46.31 -18.67
CA GLY A 207 -2.54 45.74 -19.90
C GLY A 207 -1.12 46.22 -20.22
N THR A 208 -0.47 46.96 -19.32
CA THR A 208 0.96 47.28 -19.43
C THR A 208 1.83 46.22 -18.73
N TYR A 209 3.15 46.33 -18.91
CA TYR A 209 4.13 45.42 -18.33
C TYR A 209 5.14 46.19 -17.48
N LEU A 210 5.60 45.56 -16.41
CA LEU A 210 6.80 45.95 -15.67
C LEU A 210 7.99 45.21 -16.27
N LEU A 211 8.94 45.94 -16.83
CA LEU A 211 10.28 45.43 -17.11
C LEU A 211 11.09 45.53 -15.82
N VAL A 212 11.46 44.39 -15.26
CA VAL A 212 12.31 44.31 -14.06
C VAL A 212 13.68 43.83 -14.50
N VAL A 213 14.71 44.66 -14.27
CA VAL A 213 16.11 44.33 -14.55
C VAL A 213 16.87 44.31 -13.23
N THR A 214 17.51 43.19 -12.93
CA THR A 214 18.25 42.97 -11.69
C THR A 214 19.72 42.73 -12.02
N ALA A 215 20.61 43.50 -11.41
CA ALA A 215 22.04 43.23 -11.43
C ALA A 215 22.34 42.02 -10.52
N GLU A 216 22.90 40.95 -11.07
CA GLU A 216 23.05 39.68 -10.34
C GLU A 216 24.07 39.75 -9.19
N TYR A 217 25.08 40.62 -9.30
CA TYR A 217 26.10 40.78 -8.24
C TYR A 217 25.56 41.51 -7.00
N SER A 218 24.91 42.65 -7.21
CA SER A 218 24.47 43.55 -6.12
C SER A 218 23.00 43.40 -5.76
N HIS A 219 22.23 42.63 -6.55
CA HIS A 219 20.77 42.60 -6.51
C HIS A 219 20.11 43.97 -6.63
N PHE A 220 20.79 44.94 -7.26
CA PHE A 220 20.20 46.23 -7.56
C PHE A 220 19.14 46.08 -8.65
N VAL A 221 17.94 46.61 -8.41
CA VAL A 221 16.78 46.43 -9.28
C VAL A 221 16.39 47.75 -9.94
N VAL A 222 16.21 47.72 -11.26
CA VAL A 222 15.63 48.78 -12.07
C VAL A 222 14.28 48.30 -12.59
N VAL A 223 13.24 49.11 -12.39
CA VAL A 223 11.89 48.79 -12.84
C VAL A 223 11.38 49.90 -13.76
N ASP A 224 10.91 49.52 -14.94
CA ASP A 224 10.32 50.44 -15.92
C ASP A 224 8.96 49.91 -16.40
N THR A 225 8.01 50.81 -16.61
CA THR A 225 6.69 50.44 -17.18
C THR A 225 6.72 50.57 -18.70
N ILE A 226 6.34 49.50 -19.40
CA ILE A 226 6.33 49.42 -20.87
C ILE A 226 4.97 48.93 -21.40
N LYS A 227 4.64 49.31 -22.64
CA LYS A 227 3.37 48.93 -23.28
C LYS A 227 3.46 47.65 -24.13
N SER A 228 4.65 47.07 -24.28
CA SER A 228 4.89 45.90 -25.13
C SER A 228 6.18 45.20 -24.70
N THR A 229 6.21 43.87 -24.70
CA THR A 229 7.39 43.04 -24.44
C THR A 229 8.30 42.87 -25.68
N SER A 230 7.98 43.55 -26.79
CA SER A 230 8.80 43.48 -28.01
C SER A 230 10.18 44.11 -27.81
N ALA A 231 11.20 43.55 -28.46
CA ALA A 231 12.57 44.08 -28.41
C ALA A 231 12.63 45.58 -28.77
N ARG A 232 11.83 46.04 -29.73
CA ARG A 232 11.76 47.45 -30.14
C ARG A 232 11.32 48.39 -29.00
N ALA A 233 10.46 47.92 -28.11
CA ALA A 233 10.00 48.70 -26.96
C ALA A 233 10.98 48.61 -25.78
N VAL A 234 11.71 47.49 -25.67
CA VAL A 234 12.57 47.15 -24.53
C VAL A 234 13.99 47.69 -24.67
N ILE A 235 14.62 47.60 -25.85
CA ILE A 235 16.01 48.03 -26.07
C ILE A 235 16.26 49.49 -25.63
N PRO A 236 15.42 50.49 -26.00
CA PRO A 236 15.65 51.86 -25.57
C PRO A 236 15.56 52.07 -24.05
N ARG A 237 14.90 51.15 -23.33
CA ARG A 237 14.82 51.17 -21.86
C ARG A 237 16.12 50.64 -21.25
N PHE A 238 16.65 49.55 -21.79
CA PHE A 238 17.97 49.04 -21.39
C PHE A 238 19.07 50.08 -21.63
N ASP A 239 19.11 50.70 -22.82
CA ASP A 239 20.11 51.72 -23.14
C ASP A 239 20.03 52.90 -22.16
N LYS A 240 18.83 53.39 -21.87
CA LYS A 240 18.61 54.46 -20.89
C LYS A 240 19.08 54.05 -19.49
N SER A 241 18.72 52.85 -19.04
CA SER A 241 19.08 52.38 -17.70
C SER A 241 20.59 52.22 -17.55
N LEU A 242 21.27 51.62 -18.54
CA LEU A 242 22.71 51.38 -18.50
C LEU A 242 23.54 52.67 -18.61
N LEU A 243 23.16 53.59 -19.52
CA LEU A 243 23.87 54.87 -19.71
C LEU A 243 23.78 55.78 -18.47
N ASN A 244 22.67 55.75 -17.74
CA ASN A 244 22.51 56.56 -16.52
C ASN A 244 23.36 56.06 -15.35
N LEU A 245 23.81 54.81 -15.38
CA LEU A 245 24.56 54.17 -14.29
C LEU A 245 26.08 54.37 -14.43
N GLU A 246 26.61 54.41 -15.66
CA GLU A 246 28.00 54.80 -15.92
C GLU A 246 28.29 56.23 -15.42
N PHE A 247 27.28 57.11 -15.39
CA PHE A 247 27.38 58.48 -14.87
C PHE A 247 27.36 58.59 -13.34
N GLN A 248 26.89 57.57 -12.61
CA GLN A 248 26.83 57.57 -11.13
C GLN A 248 27.98 56.80 -10.47
N MET A 249 28.75 56.04 -11.26
CA MET A 249 29.89 55.23 -10.79
C MET A 249 31.26 55.86 -11.06
N ASN A 250 31.31 57.01 -11.75
CA ASN A 250 32.48 57.89 -11.89
C ASN A 250 32.33 59.12 -10.98
#